data_AF-A0A6I7NJV6-F1
#
_entry.id   AF-A0A6I7NJV6-F1
#
_cell.length_a   1.000
_cell.length_b   1.000
_cell.length_c   1.000
_cell.angle_alpha   90.00
_cell.angle_beta   90.00
_cell.angle_gamma   90.00
#
_symmetry.space_group_name_H-M   'P 1'
#
loop_
_entity.id
_entity.type
_entity.pdbx_description
1 polymer ?
#
loop_
_entity_poly.entity_id
_entity_poly.type
_entity_poly.pdbx_seq_one_letter_code
_entity_poly.pdbx_strand_id
1 'polypeptide(L)' 'MRTTLDIPQKLIDEAMKITGAKTKSQLIKDALQGEIDRAKRKRLIAKKGILDLDMDLDILRDRH' A
#
# COMPACT_ATOMS: atom_id res chain seq x y z
N MET A 1 -7.84 5.81 -18.68
CA MET A 1 -7.20 6.82 -19.54
C MET A 1 -5.97 6.20 -20.19
N ARG A 2 -5.72 6.44 -21.48
CA ARG A 2 -4.48 5.99 -22.16
C ARG A 2 -3.53 7.18 -22.20
N THR A 3 -2.33 7.01 -21.65
CA THR A 3 -1.35 8.08 -21.49
C THR A 3 0.00 7.56 -21.96
N THR A 4 0.77 8.42 -22.65
CA THR A 4 2.14 8.11 -23.05
C THR A 4 3.07 8.68 -21.97
N LEU A 5 3.89 7.82 -21.39
CA LEU A 5 4.87 8.16 -20.36
C LEU A 5 6.23 7.63 -20.81
N ASP A 6 7.25 8.47 -20.70
CA ASP A 6 8.63 8.03 -20.90
C ASP A 6 9.18 7.47 -19.59
N ILE A 7 9.52 6.18 -19.59
CA ILE A 7 9.98 5.46 -18.41
C ILE A 7 11.19 4.62 -18.81
N PRO A 8 12.29 4.64 -18.04
CA PRO A 8 13.46 3.82 -18.33
C PRO A 8 13.09 2.34 -18.44
N GLN A 9 13.43 1.72 -19.57
CA GLN A 9 13.13 0.32 -19.84
C GLN A 9 13.71 -0.62 -18.76
N LYS A 10 14.93 -0.33 -18.27
CA LYS A 10 15.57 -1.11 -17.20
C LYS A 10 14.72 -1.20 -15.94
N LEU A 11 14.05 -0.11 -15.57
CA LEU A 11 13.22 -0.03 -14.37
C LEU A 11 11.91 -0.83 -14.53
N ILE A 12 11.31 -0.81 -15.72
CA ILE A 12 10.15 -1.65 -16.04
C ILE A 12 10.54 -3.13 -16.03
N ASP A 13 11.67 -3.49 -16.62
CA ASP A 13 12.11 -4.88 -16.71
C ASP A 13 12.43 -5.46 -15.32
N GLU A 14 13.09 -4.68 -14.47
CA GLU A 14 13.37 -5.06 -13.08
C GLU A 14 12.07 -5.18 -12.26
N ALA A 15 11.17 -4.21 -12.37
CA ALA A 15 9.90 -4.22 -11.69
C ALA A 15 9.01 -5.40 -12.14
N MET A 16 8.99 -5.73 -13.44
CA MET A 16 8.29 -6.93 -13.95
C MET A 16 8.88 -8.23 -13.42
N LYS A 17 10.22 -8.34 -13.31
CA LYS A 17 10.87 -9.51 -12.72
C LYS A 17 10.52 -9.71 -11.25
N ILE A 18 10.51 -8.62 -10.46
CA ILE A 18 10.25 -8.67 -9.02
C ILE A 18 8.76 -8.94 -8.75
N THR A 19 7.87 -8.28 -9.48
CA THR A 19 6.41 -8.37 -9.24
C THR A 19 5.74 -9.54 -9.96
N GLY A 20 6.38 -10.11 -10.98
CA GLY A 20 5.77 -11.14 -11.84
C GLY A 20 4.62 -10.63 -12.72
N ALA A 21 4.48 -9.31 -12.89
CA ALA A 21 3.40 -8.72 -13.66
C ALA A 21 3.45 -9.15 -15.14
N LYS A 22 2.31 -9.60 -15.69
CA LYS A 22 2.21 -10.09 -17.08
C LYS A 22 2.29 -8.97 -18.13
N THR A 23 1.94 -7.74 -17.77
CA THR A 23 1.93 -6.60 -18.71
C THR A 23 2.44 -5.33 -18.04
N LYS A 24 3.05 -4.44 -18.84
CA LYS A 24 3.53 -3.12 -18.38
C LYS A 24 2.38 -2.28 -17.78
N SER A 25 1.20 -2.34 -18.39
CA SER A 25 0.01 -1.63 -17.89
C SER A 25 -0.46 -2.13 -16.53
N GLN A 26 -0.42 -3.45 -16.31
CA GLN A 26 -0.78 -4.05 -15.02
C GLN A 26 0.22 -3.64 -13.94
N LEU A 27 1.51 -3.71 -14.24
CA LEU A 27 2.59 -3.27 -13.35
C LEU A 27 2.36 -1.82 -12.87
N ILE A 28 2.07 -0.90 -13.79
CA ILE A 28 1.87 0.52 -13.44
C ILE A 28 0.64 0.70 -12.53
N LYS A 29 -0.47 0.00 -12.82
CA LYS A 29 -1.67 0.04 -11.97
C LYS A 29 -1.38 -0.46 -10.56
N ASP A 30 -0.69 -1.59 -10.45
CA ASP A 30 -0.39 -2.21 -9.16
C ASP A 30 0.59 -1.34 -8.35
N ALA A 31 1.58 -0.73 -9.01
CA ALA A 31 2.49 0.21 -8.37
C ALA A 31 1.77 1.45 -7.81
N LEU A 32 0.87 2.05 -8.59
CA LEU A 32 0.08 3.20 -8.16
C LEU A 32 -0.86 2.86 -7.01
N GLN A 33 -1.54 1.71 -7.10
CA GLN A 33 -2.42 1.23 -6.03
C GLN A 33 -1.63 0.98 -4.73
N GLY A 34 -0.46 0.34 -4.85
CA GLY A 34 0.44 0.10 -3.72
C GLY A 34 0.90 1.39 -3.03
N GLU A 35 1.20 2.44 -3.79
CA GLU A 35 1.60 3.73 -3.22
C GLU A 35 0.43 4.43 -2.51
N ILE A 36 -0.77 4.39 -3.07
CA ILE A 36 -1.98 4.89 -2.42
C ILE A 36 -2.22 4.17 -1.10
N ASP A 37 -2.12 2.85 -1.08
CA ASP A 37 -2.38 2.05 0.12
C ASP A 37 -1.28 2.24 1.17
N ARG A 38 -0.03 2.46 0.74
CA ARG A 38 1.07 2.86 1.63
C ARG A 38 0.81 4.23 2.25
N ALA A 39 0.37 5.22 1.47
CA ALA A 39 0.04 6.55 1.95
C ALA A 39 -1.15 6.53 2.94
N LYS A 40 -2.21 5.77 2.64
CA LYS A 40 -3.36 5.57 3.55
C LYS A 40 -2.93 4.94 4.86
N ARG A 41 -2.12 3.87 4.81
CA ARG A 41 -1.58 3.22 6.02
C ARG A 41 -0.74 4.19 6.86
N LYS A 42 0.15 4.97 6.25
CA LYS A 42 0.93 5.99 6.97
C LYS A 42 0.03 7.01 7.66
N ARG A 43 -1.04 7.47 7.00
CA ARG A 43 -2.02 8.39 7.61
C ARG A 43 -2.73 7.78 8.81
N LEU A 44 -3.09 6.50 8.75
CA LEU A 44 -3.72 5.80 9.88
C LEU A 44 -2.74 5.62 11.04
N ILE A 45 -1.50 5.23 10.75
CA ILE A 45 -0.43 5.09 11.76
C ILE A 45 -0.15 6.45 12.42
N ALA A 46 -0.12 7.54 11.66
CA ALA A 46 0.07 8.89 12.21
C ALA A 46 -1.07 9.32 13.15
N LYS A 47 -2.25 8.69 13.07
CA LYS A 47 -3.35 8.90 14.02
C LYS A 47 -3.29 8.02 15.26
N LYS A 48 -2.33 7.09 15.34
CA LYS A 48 -2.11 6.23 16.49
C LYS A 48 -1.70 7.09 17.70
N GLY A 49 -2.44 6.98 18.81
CA GLY A 49 -2.19 7.76 20.03
C GLY A 49 -2.90 9.11 20.11
N ILE A 50 -3.64 9.51 19.07
CA ILE A 50 -4.56 10.67 19.15
C ILE A 50 -5.88 10.27 19.80
N LEU A 51 -6.31 9.03 19.57
CA LEU A 51 -7.51 8.48 20.20
C LEU A 51 -7.09 7.85 21.52
N ASP A 52 -7.43 8.51 22.62
CA ASP A 52 -7.33 7.92 23.95
C ASP A 52 -8.42 6.86 24.07
N LEU A 53 -8.02 5.60 24.02
CA LEU A 53 -8.90 4.44 24.12
C LEU A 53 -8.75 3.89 25.53
N ASP A 54 -9.44 4.52 26.48
CA ASP A 54 -9.55 4.05 27.85
C ASP A 54 -10.52 2.86 27.90
N MET A 55 -10.01 1.69 27.53
CA MET A 55 -10.76 0.44 27.52
C MET A 55 -9.90 -0.71 28.03
N ASP A 56 -10.47 -1.50 28.93
CA ASP A 56 -9.87 -2.72 29.42
C ASP A 56 -9.96 -3.83 28.36
N LEU A 57 -8.80 -4.20 27.82
CA LEU A 57 -8.66 -5.22 26.79
C LEU A 57 -8.97 -6.63 27.30
N ASP A 58 -8.89 -6.88 28.61
CA ASP A 58 -9.16 -8.19 29.20
C ASP A 58 -10.67 -8.44 29.28
N ILE A 59 -11.46 -7.40 29.59
CA ILE A 59 -12.94 -7.44 29.50
C ILE A 59 -13.37 -7.66 28.05
N LEU A 60 -12.78 -6.94 27.10
CA LEU A 60 -13.13 -7.05 25.67
C LEU A 60 -12.79 -8.41 25.05
N ARG A 61 -11.82 -9.13 25.62
CA ARG A 61 -11.33 -10.41 25.10
C ARG A 61 -11.90 -11.62 25.83
N ASP A 62 -12.78 -11.41 26.80
CA ASP A 62 -13.41 -12.45 27.62
C ASP A 62 -12.35 -13.39 28.24
N ARG A 63 -11.23 -12.80 28.68
CA ARG A 63 -10.14 -13.49 29.37
C ARG A 63 -10.32 -13.29 30.87
N HIS A 64 -11.47 -13.71 31.39
CA HIS A 64 -11.72 -13.80 32.82
C HIS A 64 -10.99 -15.01 33.44
#